data_AF-A0A356ATD3-F1
#
_entry.id   AF-A0A356ATD3-F1
#
_cell.length_a   1.000
_cell.length_b   1.000
_cell.length_c   1.000
_cell.angle_alpha   90.00
_cell.angle_beta   90.00
_cell.angle_gamma   90.00
#
_symmetry.space_group_name_H-M   'P 1'
#
loop_
_entity.id
_entity.type
_entity.pdbx_description
1 polymer ?
#
loop_
_entity_poly.entity_id
_entity_poly.type
_entity_poly.pdbx_seq_one_letter_code
_entity_poly.pdbx_strand_id
1 'polypeptide(L)'
;KLEGNKTLLKTKRELMEQVFEKIYQLLGSMPDSEYEQLLIRFITNANPTESGSIRLNEQDKKRVSPEFIPSVNKAFQQQGKNVSFTLDSVHAGHTGGFILVCGNVEINGTFEKILEMQRSELEGIISETLFF
;
A
#
# COMPACT_ATOMS: atom_id res chain seq x y z
N LYS A 1 25.21 -0.13 -29.77
CA LYS A 1 23.76 -0.11 -29.38
C LYS A 1 23.57 -0.41 -27.88
N LEU A 2 24.25 0.34 -26.99
CA LEU A 2 24.14 0.16 -25.52
C LEU A 2 23.60 1.41 -24.80
N GLU A 3 23.66 2.57 -25.44
CA GLU A 3 23.28 3.85 -24.81
C GLU A 3 21.77 4.07 -24.78
N GLY A 4 21.04 3.69 -25.85
CA GLY A 4 19.57 3.83 -25.90
C GLY A 4 18.81 3.03 -24.82
N ASN A 5 19.30 1.83 -24.46
CA ASN A 5 18.69 1.03 -23.39
C ASN A 5 18.97 1.61 -21.99
N LYS A 6 20.13 2.24 -21.78
CA LYS A 6 20.46 2.91 -20.51
C LYS A 6 19.57 4.13 -20.29
N THR A 7 19.31 4.91 -21.34
CA THR A 7 18.44 6.09 -21.25
C THR A 7 16.99 5.70 -20.96
N LEU A 8 16.44 4.69 -21.65
CA LEU A 8 15.07 4.21 -21.40
C LEU A 8 14.87 3.68 -19.97
N LEU A 9 15.82 2.88 -19.47
CA LEU A 9 15.79 2.36 -18.10
C LEU A 9 15.97 3.45 -17.03
N LYS A 10 16.61 4.56 -17.38
CA LYS A 10 16.77 5.72 -16.49
C LYS A 10 15.46 6.52 -16.45
N THR A 11 14.89 6.85 -17.61
CA THR A 11 13.61 7.56 -17.71
C THR A 11 12.48 6.80 -17.02
N LYS A 12 12.41 5.47 -17.16
CA LYS A 12 11.43 4.64 -16.43
C LYS A 12 11.56 4.75 -14.90
N ARG A 13 12.78 4.84 -14.38
CA ARG A 13 13.02 4.98 -12.93
C ARG A 13 12.64 6.36 -12.44
N GLU A 14 13.06 7.41 -13.13
CA GLU A 14 12.74 8.81 -12.78
C GLU A 14 11.23 9.07 -12.77
N LEU A 15 10.50 8.41 -13.67
CA LEU A 15 9.05 8.56 -13.75
C LEU A 15 8.32 7.80 -12.64
N MET A 16 8.79 6.60 -12.30
CA MET A 16 8.28 5.90 -11.11
C MET A 16 8.49 6.73 -9.85
N GLU A 17 9.68 7.33 -9.69
CA GLU A 17 9.98 8.20 -8.55
C GLU A 17 9.00 9.38 -8.45
N GLN A 18 8.69 10.03 -9.58
CA GLN A 18 7.71 11.12 -9.64
C GLN A 18 6.29 10.67 -9.31
N VAL A 19 5.90 9.45 -9.74
CA VAL A 19 4.60 8.87 -9.39
C VAL A 19 4.52 8.60 -7.89
N PHE A 20 5.58 8.02 -7.31
CA PHE A 20 5.68 7.81 -5.87
C PHE A 20 5.57 9.13 -5.11
N GLU A 21 6.33 10.15 -5.51
CA GLU A 21 6.31 11.45 -4.86
C GLU A 21 4.89 12.05 -4.85
N LYS A 22 4.18 12.01 -5.98
CA LYS A 22 2.80 12.50 -6.06
C LYS A 22 1.85 11.70 -5.18
N ILE A 23 2.02 10.39 -5.07
CA ILE A 23 1.19 9.54 -4.22
C ILE A 23 1.46 9.84 -2.75
N TYR A 24 2.72 9.99 -2.34
CA TYR A 24 3.05 10.39 -0.97
C TYR A 24 2.51 11.79 -0.64
N GLN A 25 2.57 12.73 -1.56
CA GLN A 25 1.97 14.06 -1.39
C GLN A 25 0.44 13.98 -1.24
N LEU A 26 -0.22 13.16 -2.06
CA LEU A 26 -1.66 12.95 -1.96
C LEU A 26 -2.03 12.30 -0.62
N LEU A 27 -1.37 11.22 -0.24
CA LEU A 27 -1.63 10.50 1.01
C LEU A 27 -1.28 11.32 2.26
N GLY A 28 -0.21 12.11 2.18
CA GLY A 28 0.22 13.01 3.24
C GLY A 28 -0.70 14.22 3.42
N SER A 29 -1.41 14.64 2.38
CA SER A 29 -2.35 15.76 2.44
C SER A 29 -3.78 15.34 2.82
N MET A 30 -4.11 14.04 2.77
CA MET A 30 -5.40 13.52 3.23
C MET A 30 -5.60 13.76 4.74
N PRO A 31 -6.83 14.06 5.18
CA PRO A 31 -7.20 13.97 6.59
C PRO A 31 -6.98 12.56 7.13
N ASP A 32 -6.60 12.45 8.41
CA ASP A 32 -6.31 11.15 9.05
C ASP A 32 -7.49 10.18 8.99
N SER A 33 -8.73 10.67 9.12
CA SER A 33 -9.94 9.85 8.99
C SER A 33 -10.13 9.25 7.59
N GLU A 34 -9.81 10.00 6.53
CA GLU A 34 -9.88 9.51 5.16
C GLU A 34 -8.77 8.50 4.87
N TYR A 35 -7.56 8.78 5.38
CA TYR A 35 -6.42 7.88 5.26
C TYR A 35 -6.67 6.54 5.97
N GLU A 36 -7.24 6.58 7.19
CA GLU A 36 -7.62 5.39 7.93
C GLU A 36 -8.63 4.53 7.15
N GLN A 37 -9.67 5.15 6.59
CA GLN A 37 -10.66 4.44 5.77
C GLN A 37 -10.03 3.82 4.52
N LEU A 38 -9.07 4.51 3.89
CA LEU A 38 -8.32 3.96 2.75
C LEU A 38 -7.54 2.70 3.16
N LEU A 39 -6.82 2.75 4.29
CA LEU A 39 -6.10 1.59 4.82
C LEU A 39 -7.05 0.42 5.11
N ILE A 40 -8.18 0.65 5.77
CA ILE A 40 -9.18 -0.41 6.05
C ILE A 40 -9.65 -1.07 4.75
N ARG A 41 -9.93 -0.28 3.72
CA ARG A 41 -10.34 -0.79 2.40
C ARG A 41 -9.25 -1.65 1.76
N PHE A 42 -7.99 -1.21 1.79
CA PHE A 42 -6.90 -1.97 1.19
C PHE A 42 -6.62 -3.27 1.97
N ILE A 43 -6.63 -3.21 3.29
CA ILE A 43 -6.46 -4.39 4.16
C ILE A 43 -7.56 -5.42 3.88
N THR A 44 -8.81 -4.99 3.79
CA THR A 44 -9.93 -5.92 3.58
C THR A 44 -9.94 -6.52 2.17
N ASN A 45 -9.44 -5.78 1.18
CA ASN A 45 -9.23 -6.26 -0.18
C ASN A 45 -8.05 -7.23 -0.33
N ALA A 46 -7.09 -7.23 0.61
CA ALA A 46 -5.97 -8.18 0.59
C ALA A 46 -6.39 -9.65 0.75
N ASN A 47 -7.64 -9.88 1.14
CA ASN A 47 -8.29 -11.20 1.20
C ASN A 47 -7.46 -12.29 1.92
N PRO A 48 -7.02 -12.05 3.17
CA PRO A 48 -6.29 -13.06 3.93
C PRO A 48 -7.20 -14.26 4.22
N THR A 49 -6.60 -15.45 4.26
CA THR A 49 -7.29 -16.72 4.56
C THR A 49 -7.31 -17.04 6.05
N GLU A 50 -6.45 -16.39 6.83
CA GLU A 50 -6.27 -16.65 8.26
C GLU A 50 -6.16 -15.34 9.05
N SER A 51 -6.42 -15.42 10.36
CA SER A 51 -6.24 -14.33 11.32
C SER A 51 -4.76 -14.00 11.54
N GLY A 52 -4.47 -12.80 12.05
CA GLY A 52 -3.08 -12.36 12.13
C GLY A 52 -2.85 -11.04 12.84
N SER A 53 -1.74 -10.39 12.52
CA SER A 53 -1.42 -9.03 12.95
C SER A 53 -1.21 -8.09 11.76
N ILE A 54 -1.42 -6.80 12.02
CA ILE A 54 -1.17 -5.71 11.08
C ILE A 54 0.05 -4.96 11.60
N ARG A 55 1.05 -4.78 10.74
CA ARG A 55 2.19 -3.90 10.98
C ARG A 55 2.02 -2.65 10.15
N LEU A 56 2.13 -1.51 10.81
CA LEU A 56 2.17 -0.18 10.21
C LEU A 56 3.55 0.42 10.48
N ASN A 57 3.96 1.40 9.67
CA ASN A 57 5.12 2.20 10.04
C ASN A 57 4.75 3.20 11.17
N GLU A 58 5.77 3.87 11.71
CA GLU A 58 5.59 4.84 12.80
C GLU A 58 4.69 6.03 12.42
N GLN A 59 4.70 6.44 11.15
CA GLN A 59 3.91 7.57 10.68
C GLN A 59 2.43 7.20 10.57
N ASP A 60 2.12 6.10 9.90
CA ASP A 60 0.76 5.60 9.69
C ASP A 60 0.09 5.23 11.00
N LYS A 61 0.86 4.64 11.94
CA LYS A 61 0.35 4.32 13.28
C LYS A 61 -0.14 5.56 14.04
N LYS A 62 0.44 6.74 13.81
CA LYS A 62 0.00 7.99 14.46
C LYS A 62 -1.27 8.56 13.83
N ARG A 63 -1.58 8.15 12.60
CA ARG A 63 -2.73 8.62 11.81
C ARG A 63 -3.96 7.73 11.94
N VAL A 64 -3.81 6.54 12.53
CA VAL A 64 -4.93 5.65 12.81
C VAL A 64 -5.45 5.87 14.23
N SER A 65 -6.77 5.87 14.35
CA SER A 65 -7.49 6.00 15.60
C SER A 65 -7.45 4.70 16.41
N PRO A 66 -7.80 4.75 17.72
CA PRO A 66 -8.00 3.55 18.52
C PRO A 66 -9.05 2.58 17.96
N GLU A 67 -9.99 3.09 17.15
CA GLU A 67 -11.07 2.32 16.53
C GLU A 67 -10.65 1.62 15.23
N PHE A 68 -9.40 1.80 14.79
CA PHE A 68 -8.90 1.24 13.54
C PHE A 68 -9.01 -0.30 13.50
N ILE A 69 -8.48 -1.00 14.50
CA ILE A 69 -8.54 -2.48 14.56
C ILE A 69 -9.98 -3.00 14.69
N PRO A 70 -10.83 -2.46 15.60
CA PRO A 70 -12.25 -2.76 15.61
C PRO A 70 -12.93 -2.59 14.24
N SER A 71 -12.60 -1.51 13.53
CA SER A 71 -13.17 -1.20 12.22
C SER A 71 -12.71 -2.17 11.14
N VAL A 72 -11.41 -2.54 11.12
CA VAL A 72 -10.89 -3.59 10.22
C VAL A 72 -11.61 -4.91 10.44
N ASN A 73 -11.70 -5.36 11.69
CA ASN A 73 -12.34 -6.63 12.04
C ASN A 73 -13.83 -6.64 11.68
N LYS A 74 -14.53 -5.53 11.93
CA LYS A 74 -15.93 -5.35 11.52
C LYS A 74 -16.09 -5.41 10.00
N ALA A 75 -15.19 -4.79 9.25
CA ALA A 75 -15.22 -4.81 7.79
C ALA A 75 -15.02 -6.23 7.23
N PHE A 76 -14.14 -7.04 7.82
CA PHE A 76 -14.00 -8.46 7.46
C PHE A 76 -15.26 -9.29 7.77
N GLN A 77 -15.88 -9.07 8.94
CA GLN A 77 -17.13 -9.73 9.28
C GLN A 77 -18.26 -9.38 8.30
N GLN A 78 -18.35 -8.11 7.88
CA GLN A 78 -19.32 -7.66 6.88
C GLN A 78 -19.08 -8.29 5.50
N GLN A 79 -17.85 -8.68 5.18
CA GLN A 79 -17.51 -9.47 3.99
C GLN A 79 -17.78 -10.98 4.16
N GLY A 80 -18.33 -11.41 5.30
CA GLY A 80 -18.57 -12.83 5.61
C GLY A 80 -17.30 -13.63 5.91
N LYS A 81 -16.18 -12.95 6.19
CA LYS A 81 -14.91 -13.61 6.51
C LYS A 81 -14.75 -13.78 8.01
N ASN A 82 -14.37 -14.97 8.44
CA ASN A 82 -14.11 -15.29 9.83
C ASN A 82 -12.61 -15.15 10.16
N VAL A 83 -12.08 -13.93 9.96
CA VAL A 83 -10.69 -13.57 10.27
C VAL A 83 -10.67 -12.38 11.23
N SER A 84 -9.65 -12.32 12.08
CA SER A 84 -9.45 -11.24 13.03
C SER A 84 -7.99 -10.83 13.08
N PHE A 85 -7.78 -9.54 13.24
CA PHE A 85 -6.47 -8.91 13.25
C PHE A 85 -6.25 -8.09 14.52
N THR A 86 -5.00 -8.03 14.93
CA THR A 86 -4.50 -7.14 15.98
C THR A 86 -3.45 -6.19 15.41
N LEU A 87 -3.15 -5.08 16.10
CA LEU A 87 -2.03 -4.22 15.72
C LEU A 87 -0.75 -4.74 16.38
N ASP A 88 0.29 -4.95 15.59
CA ASP A 88 1.61 -5.34 16.08
C ASP A 88 2.34 -4.15 16.74
N SER A 89 3.22 -4.43 17.70
CA SER A 89 4.09 -3.42 18.31
C SER A 89 5.32 -3.12 17.45
N VAL A 90 5.68 -4.03 16.54
CA VAL A 90 6.79 -3.86 15.61
C VAL A 90 6.36 -3.06 14.39
N HIS A 91 7.06 -1.94 14.16
CA HIS A 91 6.80 -1.07 13.03
C HIS A 91 7.59 -1.54 11.81
N ALA A 92 6.94 -1.51 10.65
CA ALA A 92 7.57 -1.91 9.42
C ALA A 92 8.44 -0.77 8.85
N GLY A 93 9.62 -1.12 8.34
CA GLY A 93 10.58 -0.18 7.74
C GLY A 93 10.20 0.28 6.32
N HIS A 94 8.91 0.51 6.06
CA HIS A 94 8.39 0.94 4.78
C HIS A 94 7.87 2.39 4.84
N THR A 95 7.75 3.03 3.67
CA THR A 95 7.39 4.45 3.58
C THR A 95 5.89 4.67 3.81
N GLY A 96 5.05 3.65 3.59
CA GLY A 96 3.64 3.69 3.99
C GLY A 96 2.83 2.45 3.58
N GLY A 97 1.61 2.35 4.08
CA GLY A 97 0.71 1.23 3.85
C GLY A 97 0.73 0.24 5.02
N PHE A 98 0.66 -1.06 4.73
CA PHE A 98 0.58 -2.08 5.77
C PHE A 98 1.26 -3.40 5.36
N ILE A 99 1.59 -4.20 6.38
CA ILE A 99 1.94 -5.62 6.22
C ILE A 99 0.96 -6.43 7.07
N LEU A 100 0.31 -7.42 6.48
CA LEU A 100 -0.46 -8.43 7.23
C LEU A 100 0.42 -9.64 7.48
N VAL A 101 0.43 -10.12 8.72
CA VAL A 101 1.16 -11.32 9.12
C VAL A 101 0.14 -12.36 9.57
N CYS A 102 -0.09 -13.36 8.72
CA CYS A 102 -1.07 -14.42 8.92
C CYS A 102 -0.31 -15.75 9.07
N GLY A 103 -0.01 -16.17 10.30
CA GLY A 103 0.83 -17.34 10.55
C GLY A 103 2.22 -17.20 9.91
N ASN A 104 2.50 -18.02 8.90
CA ASN A 104 3.77 -18.02 8.16
C ASN A 104 3.72 -17.20 6.85
N VAL A 105 2.61 -16.53 6.59
CA VAL A 105 2.40 -15.73 5.37
C VAL A 105 2.43 -14.25 5.72
N GLU A 106 3.28 -13.50 5.01
CA GLU A 106 3.26 -12.04 5.04
C GLU A 106 2.67 -11.50 3.74
N ILE A 107 1.59 -10.74 3.85
CA ILE A 107 0.99 -10.02 2.73
C ILE A 107 1.48 -8.58 2.78
N ASN A 108 2.31 -8.21 1.81
CA ASN A 108 2.85 -6.87 1.68
C ASN A 108 1.84 -5.99 0.91
N GLY A 109 1.16 -5.10 1.65
CA GLY A 109 0.25 -4.10 1.12
C GLY A 109 0.85 -2.69 1.17
N THR A 110 2.17 -2.55 1.06
CA THR A 110 2.81 -1.23 1.03
C THR A 110 2.52 -0.52 -0.28
N PHE A 111 2.56 0.82 -0.28
CA PHE A 111 2.34 1.58 -1.50
C PHE A 111 3.35 1.24 -2.59
N GLU A 112 4.58 0.89 -2.20
CA GLU A 112 5.60 0.39 -3.11
C GLU A 112 5.15 -0.88 -3.83
N LYS A 113 4.59 -1.83 -3.09
CA LYS A 113 4.12 -3.09 -3.67
C LYS A 113 2.89 -2.88 -4.55
N ILE A 114 1.95 -2.03 -4.12
CA ILE A 114 0.75 -1.69 -4.90
C ILE A 114 1.15 -1.07 -6.23
N LEU A 115 2.09 -0.13 -6.24
CA LEU A 115 2.59 0.52 -7.46
C LEU A 115 3.42 -0.42 -8.33
N GLU A 116 4.16 -1.34 -7.72
CA GLU A 116 4.85 -2.38 -8.47
C GLU A 116 3.85 -3.31 -9.18
N MET A 117 2.75 -3.70 -8.53
CA MET A 117 1.71 -4.52 -9.14
C MET A 117 1.01 -3.78 -10.28
N GLN A 118 0.78 -2.47 -10.14
CA GLN A 118 0.21 -1.62 -11.19
C GLN A 118 1.22 -1.12 -12.20
N ARG A 119 2.51 -1.49 -12.08
CA ARG A 119 3.58 -1.03 -12.97
C ARG A 119 3.26 -1.33 -14.43
N SER A 120 2.71 -2.50 -14.74
CA SER A 120 2.38 -2.84 -16.13
C SER A 120 1.30 -1.94 -16.73
N GLU A 121 0.33 -1.51 -15.92
CA GLU A 121 -0.72 -0.58 -16.35
C GLU A 121 -0.17 0.86 -16.43
N LEU A 122 0.64 1.26 -15.45
CA LEU A 122 1.32 2.56 -15.45
C LEU A 122 2.29 2.70 -16.64
N GLU A 123 3.03 1.65 -17.00
CA GLU A 123 3.90 1.64 -18.18
C GLU A 123 3.11 1.86 -19.48
N GLY A 124 1.87 1.36 -19.56
CA GLY A 124 0.95 1.63 -20.66
C GLY A 124 0.57 3.12 -20.74
N ILE A 125 0.08 3.69 -19.63
CA ILE A 125 -0.33 5.11 -19.54
C ILE A 125 0.85 6.05 -19.87
N ILE A 126 2.03 5.73 -19.33
CA ILE A 126 3.27 6.46 -19.57
C ILE A 126 3.63 6.41 -21.06
N SER A 127 3.52 5.24 -21.69
CA SER A 127 3.83 5.08 -23.11
C SER A 127 2.88 5.93 -23.97
N GLU A 128 1.60 6.00 -23.62
CA GLU A 128 0.61 6.83 -24.32
C GLU A 128 0.77 8.33 -24.07
N THR A 129 1.26 8.75 -22.91
CA THR A 129 1.36 10.18 -22.54
C THR A 129 2.69 10.82 -22.94
N LEU A 130 3.80 10.06 -22.89
CA LEU A 130 5.17 10.58 -23.11
C LEU A 130 5.76 10.25 -24.48
N PHE A 131 5.19 9.32 -25.24
CA PHE A 131 5.69 8.97 -26.58
C PHE A 131 4.61 9.26 -27.65
N PHE A 132 4.42 10.55 -27.92
CA PHE A 132 3.94 11.05 -29.20
C PHE A 132 5.13 11.38 -30.11
#